data_AF-A0A231GMM0-F1
#
_entry.id   AF-A0A231GMM0-F1
#
_cell.length_a   1.000
_cell.length_b   1.000
_cell.length_c   1.000
_cell.angle_alpha   90.00
_cell.angle_beta   90.00
_cell.angle_gamma   90.00
#
_symmetry.space_group_name_H-M   'P 1'
#
loop_
_entity.id
_entity.type
_entity.pdbx_description
1 polymer ?
#
loop_
_entity_poly.entity_id
_entity_poly.type
_entity_poly.pdbx_seq_one_letter_code
_entity_poly.pdbx_strand_id
1 'polypeptide(L)'
;MLKSFYLSALLGSLLACSVAQAQIFQRELGGFDLKLGTTPTRSMAQGLVKPSAVGSFHGGLDLSHDSGFYVGQWSPSMGISPGKDLEIDSYMGFKQPFDQTLGYEVGLIRYSYPEVTTPDSQELFGGLTLLGSRFGIAFSNDPDKQNNTLFADLSGNQPFGVGISLKYTTHQFNTPVAVDGGYVGSFTDWSLKLSRPFMGIDLDLIYSDSSLSGSGCSAYAGHNSQCDGLVTLKAEHAFY
;
A
#
# COMPACT_ATOMS: atom_id res chain seq x y z
N MET A 1 -26.65 5.53 -47.49
CA MET A 1 -25.21 5.30 -47.25
C MET A 1 -24.56 6.58 -46.74
N LEU A 2 -24.61 6.89 -45.43
CA LEU A 2 -23.79 7.97 -44.83
C LEU A 2 -23.85 8.00 -43.28
N LYS A 3 -23.79 6.85 -42.60
CA LYS A 3 -23.83 6.79 -41.12
C LYS A 3 -22.74 5.96 -40.45
N SER A 4 -21.80 5.38 -41.19
CA SER A 4 -20.84 4.40 -40.66
C SER A 4 -19.38 4.85 -40.63
N PHE A 5 -19.08 6.16 -40.72
CA PHE A 5 -17.70 6.66 -40.76
C PHE A 5 -17.24 7.50 -39.57
N TYR A 6 -18.14 7.88 -38.65
CA TYR A 6 -17.77 8.73 -37.50
C TYR A 6 -17.33 7.96 -36.26
N LEU A 7 -17.56 6.64 -36.19
CA LEU A 7 -17.21 5.84 -35.01
C LEU A 7 -15.74 5.37 -35.00
N SER A 8 -15.08 5.37 -36.17
CA SER A 8 -13.67 4.92 -36.29
C SER A 8 -12.65 6.03 -36.00
N ALA A 9 -13.08 7.28 -35.88
CA ALA A 9 -12.18 8.42 -35.64
C ALA A 9 -11.94 8.72 -34.15
N LEU A 10 -12.75 8.16 -33.23
CA LEU A 10 -12.60 8.38 -31.79
C LEU A 10 -11.68 7.38 -31.07
N LEU A 11 -11.31 6.27 -31.72
CA LEU A 11 -10.33 5.31 -31.18
C LEU A 11 -8.86 5.68 -31.48
N GLY A 12 -8.62 6.60 -32.42
CA GLY A 12 -7.26 6.95 -32.86
C GLY A 12 -6.56 8.02 -32.02
N SER A 13 -7.29 8.78 -31.19
CA SER A 13 -6.74 9.93 -30.45
C SER A 13 -6.24 9.62 -29.04
N LEU A 14 -6.42 8.39 -28.54
CA LEU A 14 -5.89 7.97 -27.23
C LEU A 14 -4.44 7.42 -27.28
N LEU A 15 -3.86 7.26 -28.47
CA LEU A 15 -2.50 6.73 -28.65
C LEU A 15 -1.41 7.80 -28.84
N ALA A 16 -1.77 9.07 -28.72
CA ALA A 16 -0.80 10.18 -28.68
C ALA A 16 -0.50 10.61 -27.23
N CYS A 17 -0.33 9.64 -26.32
CA CYS A 17 0.43 9.93 -25.11
C CYS A 17 1.88 10.08 -25.56
N SER A 18 2.32 11.33 -25.71
CA SER A 18 3.74 11.67 -25.71
C SER A 18 4.40 10.87 -24.59
N VAL A 19 5.38 10.05 -24.97
CA VAL A 19 6.23 9.31 -24.03
C VAL A 19 6.94 10.36 -23.20
N ALA A 20 6.31 10.78 -22.10
CA ALA A 20 6.98 11.57 -21.09
C ALA A 20 8.08 10.65 -20.56
N GLN A 21 9.31 10.91 -20.98
CA GLN A 21 10.49 10.29 -20.38
C GLN A 21 10.54 10.80 -18.94
N ALA A 22 9.81 10.14 -18.05
CA ALA A 22 9.96 10.33 -16.62
C ALA A 22 11.39 9.90 -16.29
N GLN A 23 12.30 10.88 -16.21
CA GLN A 23 13.64 10.68 -15.71
C GLN A 23 13.48 10.26 -14.24
N ILE A 24 13.96 9.06 -13.89
CA ILE A 24 14.12 8.69 -12.49
C ILE A 24 15.04 9.75 -11.90
N PHE A 25 14.57 10.51 -10.92
CA PHE A 25 15.47 11.33 -10.12
C PHE A 25 16.17 10.38 -9.14
N GLN A 26 17.19 9.69 -9.67
CA GLN A 26 18.15 8.94 -8.87
C GLN A 26 19.47 9.70 -8.88
N ARG A 27 20.00 9.97 -7.70
CA ARG A 27 21.28 10.66 -7.58
C ARG A 27 22.06 10.13 -6.38
N GLU A 28 23.33 9.87 -6.64
CA GLU A 28 24.31 9.63 -5.58
C GLU A 28 24.53 10.89 -4.73
N LEU A 29 24.34 10.76 -3.43
CA LEU A 29 24.64 11.76 -2.41
C LEU A 29 25.67 11.20 -1.45
N GLY A 30 26.93 11.18 -1.90
CA GLY A 30 28.00 10.53 -1.16
C GLY A 30 27.86 9.01 -1.28
N GLY A 31 27.74 8.31 -0.14
CA GLY A 31 27.49 6.86 -0.11
C GLY A 31 26.02 6.47 -0.16
N PHE A 32 25.11 7.41 -0.43
CA PHE A 32 23.68 7.18 -0.41
C PHE A 32 23.04 7.35 -1.80
N ASP A 33 22.13 6.44 -2.13
CA ASP A 33 21.22 6.51 -3.26
C ASP A 33 19.98 7.32 -2.88
N LEU A 34 19.80 8.51 -3.47
CA LEU A 34 18.52 9.24 -3.40
C LEU A 34 17.62 8.80 -4.55
N LYS A 35 16.39 8.36 -4.27
CA LYS A 35 15.39 7.93 -5.25
C LYS A 35 14.05 8.64 -5.04
N LEU A 36 13.51 9.27 -6.08
CA LEU A 36 12.10 9.68 -6.16
C LEU A 36 11.32 8.59 -6.90
N GLY A 37 10.22 8.08 -6.33
CA GLY A 37 9.53 6.93 -6.90
C GLY A 37 8.05 6.81 -6.54
N THR A 38 7.39 5.87 -7.20
CA THR A 38 6.01 5.41 -6.89
C THR A 38 6.00 4.09 -6.10
N THR A 39 7.16 3.62 -5.66
CA THR A 39 7.31 2.45 -4.79
C THR A 39 8.32 2.80 -3.69
N PRO A 40 7.95 2.64 -2.41
CA PRO A 40 8.85 2.94 -1.30
C PRO A 40 9.95 1.87 -1.17
N THR A 41 11.12 2.23 -0.63
CA THR A 41 12.20 1.26 -0.36
C THR A 41 11.79 0.19 0.66
N ARG A 42 10.94 0.55 1.65
CA ARG A 42 10.40 -0.40 2.64
C ARG A 42 9.58 -1.48 1.94
N SER A 43 9.83 -2.73 2.31
CA SER A 43 9.20 -3.88 1.66
C SER A 43 8.46 -4.79 2.63
N MET A 44 8.66 -4.63 3.95
CA MET A 44 8.04 -5.46 4.99
C MET A 44 6.93 -4.77 5.79
N ALA A 45 6.80 -3.45 5.70
CA ALA A 45 5.60 -2.76 6.16
C ALA A 45 4.65 -2.60 4.97
N GLN A 46 3.51 -3.27 5.05
CA GLN A 46 2.50 -3.27 4.01
C GLN A 46 1.15 -3.18 4.72
N GLY A 47 0.65 -1.95 4.93
CA GLY A 47 -0.72 -1.74 5.37
C GLY A 47 -1.73 -2.43 4.43
N LEU A 48 -2.97 -2.53 4.86
CA LEU A 48 -4.04 -3.12 4.05
C LEU A 48 -4.12 -2.47 2.67
N VAL A 49 -4.49 -3.27 1.65
CA VAL A 49 -4.83 -2.72 0.34
C VAL A 49 -6.17 -2.01 0.49
N LYS A 50 -6.13 -0.72 0.84
CA LYS A 50 -7.34 0.11 0.89
C LYS A 50 -7.64 0.62 -0.52
N PRO A 51 -8.91 0.61 -0.97
CA PRO A 51 -9.29 1.29 -2.19
C PRO A 51 -8.93 2.77 -2.07
N SER A 52 -7.97 3.23 -2.86
CA SER A 52 -7.67 4.67 -2.96
C SER A 52 -8.74 5.34 -3.80
N ALA A 53 -9.13 6.57 -3.45
CA ALA A 53 -10.05 7.36 -4.25
C ALA A 53 -9.47 7.61 -5.66
N VAL A 54 -10.34 7.74 -6.66
CA VAL A 54 -9.95 8.08 -8.03
C VAL A 54 -9.22 9.43 -8.02
N GLY A 55 -7.98 9.48 -8.53
CA GLY A 55 -7.14 10.68 -8.55
C GLY A 55 -6.11 10.79 -7.41
N SER A 56 -5.97 9.75 -6.58
CA SER A 56 -4.98 9.70 -5.51
C SER A 56 -3.53 9.77 -6.02
N PHE A 57 -2.70 10.65 -5.45
CA PHE A 57 -1.24 10.65 -5.64
C PHE A 57 -0.58 9.60 -4.74
N HIS A 58 0.39 8.89 -5.30
CA HIS A 58 1.19 7.87 -4.60
C HIS A 58 2.64 8.05 -5.01
N GLY A 59 3.44 8.63 -4.14
CA GLY A 59 4.84 8.91 -4.41
C GLY A 59 5.64 9.18 -3.15
N GLY A 60 6.95 9.05 -3.27
CA GLY A 60 7.85 9.26 -2.15
C GLY A 60 9.30 9.43 -2.55
N LEU A 61 10.08 9.86 -1.56
CA LEU A 61 11.50 10.09 -1.63
C LEU A 61 12.21 9.14 -0.67
N ASP A 62 13.18 8.39 -1.18
CA ASP A 62 13.96 7.42 -0.44
C ASP A 62 15.44 7.76 -0.50
N LEU A 63 16.15 7.55 0.61
CA LEU A 63 17.60 7.60 0.70
C LEU A 63 18.09 6.25 1.25
N SER A 64 18.85 5.51 0.45
CA SER A 64 19.35 4.17 0.81
C SER A 64 20.88 4.14 0.81
N HIS A 65 21.49 3.25 1.58
CA HIS A 65 22.94 3.07 1.67
C HIS A 65 23.30 1.60 1.46
N ASP A 66 24.47 1.32 0.89
CA ASP A 66 24.97 -0.06 0.65
C ASP A 66 25.06 -0.93 1.91
N SER A 67 25.14 -0.30 3.09
CA SER A 67 25.07 -0.99 4.37
C SER A 67 23.70 -1.62 4.66
N GLY A 68 22.68 -1.31 3.86
CA GLY A 68 21.29 -1.73 4.05
C GLY A 68 20.44 -0.74 4.83
N PHE A 69 21.04 0.32 5.39
CA PHE A 69 20.29 1.39 6.06
C PHE A 69 19.53 2.22 5.02
N TYR A 70 18.30 2.60 5.35
CA TYR A 70 17.50 3.51 4.54
C TYR A 70 16.63 4.42 5.40
N VAL A 71 16.31 5.59 4.86
CA VAL A 71 15.28 6.51 5.35
C VAL A 71 14.43 6.95 4.17
N GLY A 72 13.14 7.17 4.39
CA GLY A 72 12.27 7.62 3.32
C GLY A 72 11.02 8.29 3.83
N GLN A 73 10.37 8.97 2.90
CA GLN A 73 9.07 9.60 3.10
C GLN A 73 8.17 9.21 1.95
N TRP A 74 6.98 8.71 2.28
CA TRP A 74 5.96 8.31 1.34
C TRP A 74 4.66 9.03 1.67
N SER A 75 4.01 9.62 0.67
CA SER A 75 2.76 10.35 0.86
C SER A 75 1.66 9.70 0.04
N PRO A 76 0.93 8.73 0.62
CA PRO A 76 -0.22 8.16 -0.05
C PRO A 76 -1.41 9.11 0.10
N SER A 77 -2.14 9.32 -0.99
CA SER A 77 -3.46 9.97 -0.92
C SER A 77 -4.48 8.90 -0.49
N MET A 78 -4.72 8.86 0.83
CA MET A 78 -5.48 7.78 1.48
C MET A 78 -6.93 8.14 1.78
N GLY A 79 -7.30 9.41 1.71
CA GLY A 79 -8.62 9.86 2.14
C GLY A 79 -8.81 9.66 3.64
N ILE A 80 -8.48 10.67 4.45
CA ILE A 80 -8.55 10.59 5.93
C ILE A 80 -9.89 11.14 6.43
N SER A 81 -10.34 12.28 5.92
CA SER A 81 -11.71 12.84 6.10
C SER A 81 -12.11 13.70 4.90
N PRO A 82 -13.40 14.06 4.68
CA PRO A 82 -13.81 14.72 3.43
C PRO A 82 -12.98 15.97 3.10
N GLY A 83 -12.22 15.89 1.99
CA GLY A 83 -11.31 16.96 1.55
C GLY A 83 -10.00 17.07 2.34
N LYS A 84 -9.64 16.03 3.11
CA LYS A 84 -8.40 15.93 3.88
C LYS A 84 -7.83 14.53 3.69
N ASP A 85 -6.92 14.41 2.74
CA ASP A 85 -6.51 13.13 2.19
C ASP A 85 -5.01 12.87 2.35
N LEU A 86 -4.28 13.81 2.96
CA LEU A 86 -2.82 13.76 3.08
C LEU A 86 -2.37 12.98 4.33
N GLU A 87 -1.85 11.78 4.08
CA GLU A 87 -1.04 11.01 5.03
C GLU A 87 0.44 11.16 4.64
N ILE A 88 1.31 11.30 5.63
CA ILE A 88 2.76 11.31 5.42
C ILE A 88 3.38 10.20 6.25
N ASP A 89 3.92 9.19 5.57
CA ASP A 89 4.66 8.08 6.15
C ASP A 89 6.13 8.44 6.17
N SER A 90 6.69 8.73 7.33
CA SER A 90 8.14 8.87 7.48
C SER A 90 8.71 7.59 8.06
N TYR A 91 9.69 6.99 7.41
CA TYR A 91 10.22 5.70 7.83
C TYR A 91 11.74 5.63 7.77
N MET A 92 12.27 4.70 8.55
CA MET A 92 13.65 4.28 8.48
C MET A 92 13.75 2.79 8.75
N GLY A 93 14.76 2.16 8.19
CA GLY A 93 14.95 0.74 8.39
C GLY A 93 16.32 0.26 7.98
N PHE A 94 16.48 -1.05 8.12
CA PHE A 94 17.67 -1.78 7.77
C PHE A 94 17.26 -3.05 7.03
N LYS A 95 17.75 -3.21 5.81
CA LYS A 95 17.47 -4.33 4.93
C LYS A 95 18.77 -4.95 4.47
N GLN A 96 18.97 -6.24 4.75
CA GLN A 96 20.18 -6.95 4.37
C GLN A 96 19.86 -8.33 3.81
N PRO A 97 20.42 -8.70 2.64
CA PRO A 97 20.48 -10.09 2.23
C PRO A 97 21.54 -10.83 3.06
N PHE A 98 21.22 -12.03 3.53
CA PHE A 98 22.22 -12.98 4.01
C PHE A 98 22.93 -13.65 2.82
N ASP A 99 22.15 -14.02 1.80
CA ASP A 99 22.61 -14.57 0.54
C ASP A 99 21.61 -14.24 -0.58
N GLN A 100 21.68 -14.96 -1.71
CA GLN A 100 20.79 -14.76 -2.86
C GLN A 100 19.34 -15.22 -2.61
N THR A 101 19.09 -15.92 -1.51
CA THR A 101 17.83 -16.58 -1.19
C THR A 101 17.18 -16.01 0.08
N LEU A 102 17.98 -15.72 1.10
CA LEU A 102 17.51 -15.28 2.40
C LEU A 102 17.92 -13.83 2.65
N GLY A 103 16.99 -13.02 3.11
CA GLY A 103 17.25 -11.68 3.60
C GLY A 103 16.31 -11.32 4.73
N TYR A 104 16.63 -10.26 5.44
CA TYR A 104 15.76 -9.69 6.46
C TYR A 104 15.63 -8.19 6.28
N GLU A 105 14.55 -7.66 6.84
CA GLU A 105 14.31 -6.24 6.92
C GLU A 105 13.62 -5.95 8.25
N VAL A 106 14.05 -4.89 8.91
CA VAL A 106 13.41 -4.34 10.12
C VAL A 106 13.37 -2.83 9.98
N GLY A 107 12.34 -2.20 10.55
CA GLY A 107 12.23 -0.76 10.49
C GLY A 107 11.07 -0.23 11.29
N LEU A 108 10.92 1.09 11.23
CA LEU A 108 9.86 1.82 11.88
C LEU A 108 9.24 2.83 10.92
N ILE A 109 7.95 3.09 11.11
CA ILE A 109 7.17 4.09 10.39
C ILE A 109 6.53 5.00 11.41
N ARG A 110 6.49 6.28 11.10
CA ARG A 110 5.62 7.28 11.71
C ARG A 110 4.63 7.74 10.66
N TYR A 111 3.34 7.55 10.95
CA TYR A 111 2.25 8.09 10.16
C TYR A 111 1.85 9.43 10.76
N SER A 112 1.91 10.48 9.94
CA SER A 112 1.52 11.84 10.31
C SER A 112 0.37 12.32 9.45
N TYR A 113 -0.55 13.07 10.05
CA TYR A 113 -1.78 13.52 9.41
C TYR A 113 -1.93 15.05 9.47
N PRO A 114 -1.20 15.82 8.64
CA PRO A 114 -1.08 17.28 8.79
C PRO A 114 -2.40 18.06 8.67
N GLU A 115 -3.40 17.48 8.00
CA GLU A 115 -4.66 18.14 7.71
C GLU A 115 -5.72 17.93 8.80
N VAL A 116 -5.50 17.01 9.74
CA VAL A 116 -6.43 16.65 10.82
C VAL A 116 -5.74 16.75 12.19
N THR A 117 -6.55 16.81 13.26
CA THR A 117 -6.05 16.83 14.64
C THR A 117 -5.87 15.42 15.21
N THR A 118 -5.89 14.40 14.36
CA THR A 118 -5.66 13.01 14.77
C THR A 118 -4.21 12.85 15.22
N PRO A 119 -3.95 12.19 16.36
CA PRO A 119 -2.60 11.89 16.78
C PRO A 119 -1.82 11.09 15.72
N ASP A 120 -0.52 11.36 15.64
CA ASP A 120 0.39 10.53 14.86
C ASP A 120 0.43 9.10 15.42
N SER A 121 0.57 8.11 14.54
CA SER A 121 0.78 6.73 14.93
C SER A 121 2.17 6.23 14.54
N GLN A 122 2.65 5.21 15.24
CA GLN A 122 3.94 4.59 14.96
C GLN A 122 3.75 3.11 14.69
N GLU A 123 4.60 2.55 13.84
CA GLU A 123 4.59 1.13 13.51
C GLU A 123 6.01 0.59 13.47
N LEU A 124 6.25 -0.49 14.22
CA LEU A 124 7.47 -1.29 14.11
C LEU A 124 7.18 -2.46 13.19
N PHE A 125 8.05 -2.71 12.22
CA PHE A 125 7.89 -3.84 11.31
C PHE A 125 9.17 -4.64 11.15
N GLY A 126 9.00 -5.87 10.72
CA GLY A 126 10.09 -6.74 10.33
C GLY A 126 9.63 -7.90 9.47
N GLY A 127 10.56 -8.52 8.77
CA GLY A 127 10.23 -9.64 7.90
C GLY A 127 11.44 -10.30 7.29
N LEU A 128 11.16 -11.39 6.59
CA LEU A 128 12.13 -12.22 5.89
C LEU A 128 11.77 -12.31 4.42
N THR A 129 12.80 -12.24 3.58
CA THR A 129 12.72 -12.64 2.18
C THR A 129 13.28 -14.04 2.07
N LEU A 130 12.53 -14.97 1.49
CA LEU A 130 12.96 -16.33 1.21
C LEU A 130 12.63 -16.68 -0.24
N LEU A 131 13.66 -16.94 -1.05
CA LEU A 131 13.55 -17.30 -2.46
C LEU A 131 12.65 -16.31 -3.23
N GLY A 132 12.85 -15.01 -3.03
CA GLY A 132 12.03 -13.95 -3.63
C GLY A 132 10.63 -13.76 -3.03
N SER A 133 10.14 -14.69 -2.20
CA SER A 133 8.91 -14.51 -1.43
C SER A 133 9.18 -13.69 -0.18
N ARG A 134 8.24 -12.86 0.25
CA ARG A 134 8.35 -11.98 1.41
C ARG A 134 7.33 -12.35 2.46
N PHE A 135 7.74 -12.36 3.71
CA PHE A 135 6.89 -12.60 4.87
C PHE A 135 7.22 -11.54 5.90
N GLY A 136 6.22 -10.84 6.41
CA GLY A 136 6.50 -9.87 7.46
C GLY A 136 5.34 -9.60 8.38
N ILE A 137 5.70 -8.88 9.43
CA ILE A 137 4.85 -8.52 10.55
C ILE A 137 5.05 -7.05 10.85
N ALA A 138 3.97 -6.39 11.24
CA ALA A 138 4.00 -5.01 11.69
C ALA A 138 3.13 -4.83 12.93
N PHE A 139 3.62 -4.04 13.87
CA PHE A 139 2.99 -3.73 15.15
C PHE A 139 2.84 -2.22 15.24
N SER A 140 1.60 -1.75 15.12
CA SER A 140 1.27 -0.34 15.23
C SER A 140 0.81 -0.01 16.65
N ASN A 141 1.40 1.06 17.19
CA ASN A 141 0.97 1.70 18.41
C ASN A 141 0.40 3.07 18.06
N ASP A 142 -0.92 3.15 18.03
CA ASP A 142 -1.70 4.36 17.89
C ASP A 142 -2.30 4.70 19.27
N PRO A 143 -2.41 5.99 19.66
CA PRO A 143 -3.03 6.38 20.92
C PRO A 143 -4.42 5.78 21.18
N ASP A 144 -5.21 5.51 20.14
CA ASP A 144 -6.58 5.00 20.27
C ASP A 144 -6.72 3.50 19.94
N LYS A 145 -5.72 2.91 19.29
CA LYS A 145 -5.81 1.56 18.72
C LYS A 145 -4.46 0.86 18.63
N GLN A 146 -4.47 -0.46 18.75
CA GLN A 146 -3.31 -1.32 18.47
C GLN A 146 -3.61 -2.19 17.26
N ASN A 147 -2.71 -2.17 16.28
CA ASN A 147 -2.87 -3.00 15.08
C ASN A 147 -1.69 -3.95 14.94
N ASN A 148 -1.99 -5.21 14.62
CA ASN A 148 -0.97 -6.20 14.28
C ASN A 148 -1.25 -6.73 12.88
N THR A 149 -0.34 -6.51 11.95
CA THR A 149 -0.46 -6.93 10.56
C THR A 149 0.48 -8.08 10.28
N LEU A 150 -0.02 -9.11 9.63
CA LEU A 150 0.73 -10.17 9.00
C LEU A 150 0.57 -10.06 7.49
N PHE A 151 1.68 -10.20 6.76
CA PHE A 151 1.62 -10.28 5.31
C PHE A 151 2.51 -11.40 4.77
N ALA A 152 2.06 -11.99 3.66
CA ALA A 152 2.82 -12.91 2.84
C ALA A 152 2.69 -12.47 1.38
N ASP A 153 3.80 -12.43 0.67
CA ASP A 153 3.85 -12.09 -0.75
C ASP A 153 4.72 -13.12 -1.48
N LEU A 154 4.07 -13.89 -2.34
CA LEU A 154 4.65 -14.98 -3.11
C LEU A 154 4.93 -14.55 -4.56
N SER A 155 4.91 -13.25 -4.87
CA SER A 155 5.13 -12.72 -6.21
C SER A 155 6.53 -12.96 -6.77
N GLY A 156 7.53 -13.24 -5.91
CA GLY A 156 8.87 -13.62 -6.36
C GLY A 156 8.98 -15.03 -6.93
N ASN A 157 8.03 -15.92 -6.64
CA ASN A 157 7.96 -17.30 -7.16
C ASN A 157 6.64 -17.50 -7.90
N GLN A 158 6.59 -17.19 -9.20
CA GLN A 158 5.34 -17.25 -9.96
C GLN A 158 5.19 -18.59 -10.70
N PRO A 159 4.42 -19.57 -10.19
CA PRO A 159 4.21 -20.83 -10.91
C PRO A 159 3.42 -20.67 -12.22
N PHE A 160 2.67 -19.56 -12.41
CA PHE A 160 1.83 -19.31 -13.60
C PHE A 160 1.93 -17.90 -14.18
N GLY A 161 2.97 -17.13 -13.80
CA GLY A 161 3.02 -15.69 -14.11
C GLY A 161 1.92 -14.89 -13.41
N VAL A 162 1.47 -15.38 -12.25
CA VAL A 162 0.58 -14.69 -11.32
C VAL A 162 1.29 -14.57 -9.97
N GLY A 163 1.34 -13.35 -9.43
CA GLY A 163 1.78 -13.07 -8.07
C GLY A 163 0.60 -13.18 -7.10
N ILE A 164 0.87 -13.70 -5.90
CA ILE A 164 -0.13 -13.84 -4.85
C ILE A 164 0.35 -13.08 -3.62
N SER A 165 -0.48 -12.20 -3.07
CA SER A 165 -0.22 -11.56 -1.79
C SER A 165 -1.43 -11.70 -0.87
N LEU A 166 -1.16 -12.06 0.39
CA LEU A 166 -2.12 -12.19 1.46
C LEU A 166 -1.76 -11.19 2.57
N LYS A 167 -2.77 -10.51 3.11
CA LYS A 167 -2.64 -9.65 4.29
C LYS A 167 -3.73 -9.99 5.28
N TYR A 168 -3.40 -9.94 6.56
CA TYR A 168 -4.32 -10.14 7.67
C TYR A 168 -3.94 -9.18 8.79
N THR A 169 -4.88 -8.36 9.25
CA THR A 169 -4.63 -7.41 10.34
C THR A 169 -5.65 -7.60 11.46
N THR A 170 -5.16 -7.59 12.69
CA THR A 170 -6.00 -7.51 13.90
C THR A 170 -5.99 -6.10 14.43
N HIS A 171 -7.16 -5.58 14.76
CA HIS A 171 -7.35 -4.23 15.31
C HIS A 171 -7.96 -4.35 16.70
N GLN A 172 -7.34 -3.70 17.67
CA GLN A 172 -7.82 -3.66 19.05
C GLN A 172 -7.93 -2.22 19.53
N PHE A 173 -9.12 -1.79 19.90
CA PHE A 173 -9.33 -0.43 20.41
C PHE A 173 -8.97 -0.34 21.89
N ASN A 174 -8.27 0.73 22.26
CA ASN A 174 -7.98 1.03 23.66
C ASN A 174 -9.28 1.39 24.41
N THR A 175 -10.19 2.10 23.72
CA THR A 175 -11.55 2.37 24.18
C THR A 175 -12.54 1.83 23.14
N PRO A 176 -13.44 0.89 23.50
CA PRO A 176 -14.41 0.33 22.56
C PRO A 176 -15.25 1.41 21.87
N VAL A 177 -15.46 1.24 20.56
CA VAL A 177 -16.26 2.17 19.74
C VAL A 177 -17.74 1.82 19.91
N ALA A 178 -18.55 2.83 20.25
CA ALA A 178 -20.01 2.66 20.32
C ALA A 178 -20.60 2.55 18.91
N VAL A 179 -21.43 1.53 18.70
CA VAL A 179 -22.14 1.28 17.44
C VAL A 179 -23.62 1.07 17.73
N ASP A 180 -24.47 1.13 16.70
CA ASP A 180 -25.88 0.81 16.90
C ASP A 180 -26.03 -0.65 17.38
N GLY A 181 -26.66 -0.84 18.53
CA GLY A 181 -26.84 -2.14 19.16
C GLY A 181 -25.67 -2.67 20.01
N GLY A 182 -24.59 -1.91 20.24
CA GLY A 182 -23.51 -2.36 21.14
C GLY A 182 -22.19 -1.60 21.06
N TYR A 183 -21.10 -2.32 21.29
CA TYR A 183 -19.73 -1.80 21.24
C TYR A 183 -18.82 -2.74 20.47
N VAL A 184 -17.87 -2.18 19.72
CA VAL A 184 -16.80 -2.91 19.04
C VAL A 184 -15.49 -2.65 19.78
N GLY A 185 -14.94 -3.70 20.41
CA GLY A 185 -13.64 -3.63 21.08
C GLY A 185 -12.47 -4.06 20.19
N SER A 186 -12.74 -4.91 19.21
CA SER A 186 -11.73 -5.39 18.25
C SER A 186 -12.41 -5.89 16.98
N PHE A 187 -11.63 -5.98 15.91
CA PHE A 187 -12.03 -6.63 14.67
C PHE A 187 -10.80 -7.10 13.90
N THR A 188 -11.03 -7.89 12.85
CA THR A 188 -9.99 -8.32 11.93
C THR A 188 -10.39 -8.02 10.51
N ASP A 189 -9.40 -7.82 9.65
CA ASP A 189 -9.61 -7.69 8.21
C ASP A 189 -8.51 -8.44 7.45
N TRP A 190 -8.80 -8.71 6.18
CA TRP A 190 -7.89 -9.46 5.33
C TRP A 190 -8.04 -9.04 3.88
N SER A 191 -6.98 -9.30 3.11
CA SER A 191 -7.03 -9.16 1.65
C SER A 191 -6.20 -10.22 0.95
N LEU A 192 -6.70 -10.67 -0.19
CA LEU A 192 -6.00 -11.50 -1.15
C LEU A 192 -5.86 -10.71 -2.46
N LYS A 193 -4.62 -10.57 -2.93
CA LYS A 193 -4.30 -9.94 -4.20
C LYS A 193 -3.70 -10.97 -5.15
N LEU A 194 -4.29 -11.05 -6.35
CA LEU A 194 -3.72 -11.73 -7.50
C LEU A 194 -3.23 -10.66 -8.48
N SER A 195 -1.96 -10.72 -8.85
CA SER A 195 -1.32 -9.73 -9.72
C SER A 195 -0.75 -10.39 -10.96
N ARG A 196 -0.95 -9.81 -12.13
CA ARG A 196 -0.36 -10.29 -13.38
C ARG A 196 0.11 -9.13 -14.26
N PRO A 197 1.40 -9.09 -14.63
CA PRO A 197 1.88 -8.14 -15.61
C PRO A 197 1.32 -8.46 -17.00
N PHE A 198 0.82 -7.43 -17.69
CA PHE A 198 0.29 -7.50 -19.03
C PHE A 198 0.66 -6.24 -19.83
N MET A 199 1.56 -6.38 -20.81
CA MET A 199 1.99 -5.27 -21.69
C MET A 199 2.48 -4.01 -20.94
N GLY A 200 3.21 -4.19 -19.83
CA GLY A 200 3.72 -3.09 -19.01
C GLY A 200 2.72 -2.52 -17.99
N ILE A 201 1.53 -3.12 -17.90
CA ILE A 201 0.50 -2.78 -16.92
C ILE A 201 0.36 -3.97 -15.96
N ASP A 202 0.44 -3.73 -14.66
CA ASP A 202 0.11 -4.72 -13.64
C ASP A 202 -1.41 -4.74 -13.43
N LEU A 203 -2.01 -5.89 -13.74
CA LEU A 203 -3.43 -6.15 -13.55
C LEU A 203 -3.61 -6.85 -12.21
N ASP A 204 -4.29 -6.18 -11.30
CA ASP A 204 -4.53 -6.62 -9.93
C ASP A 204 -6.01 -6.93 -9.71
N LEU A 205 -6.29 -8.14 -9.24
CA LEU A 205 -7.58 -8.55 -8.70
C LEU A 205 -7.43 -8.72 -7.19
N ILE A 206 -8.15 -7.90 -6.43
CA ILE A 206 -8.05 -7.85 -4.97
C ILE A 206 -9.42 -8.20 -4.38
N TYR A 207 -9.45 -9.16 -3.46
CA TYR A 207 -10.57 -9.36 -2.56
C TYR A 207 -10.18 -8.87 -1.17
N SER A 208 -11.02 -8.08 -0.52
CA SER A 208 -10.83 -7.62 0.85
C SER A 208 -12.12 -7.74 1.64
N ASP A 209 -12.03 -8.07 2.92
CA ASP A 209 -13.20 -8.26 3.80
C ASP A 209 -12.80 -8.09 5.26
N SER A 210 -13.78 -8.02 6.16
CA SER A 210 -13.54 -7.90 7.60
C SER A 210 -14.51 -8.75 8.43
N SER A 211 -14.20 -8.89 9.72
CA SER A 211 -15.10 -9.51 10.69
C SER A 211 -16.26 -8.61 11.12
N LEU A 212 -16.28 -7.35 10.68
CA LEU A 212 -17.37 -6.41 10.95
C LEU A 212 -18.51 -6.66 9.96
N SER A 213 -19.72 -6.28 10.35
CA SER A 213 -20.89 -6.26 9.47
C SER A 213 -21.95 -5.31 10.02
N GLY A 214 -22.84 -4.85 9.15
CA GLY A 214 -23.98 -4.01 9.54
C GLY A 214 -23.56 -2.75 10.29
N SER A 215 -24.14 -2.51 11.47
CA SER A 215 -23.83 -1.33 12.30
C SER A 215 -22.38 -1.31 12.80
N GLY A 216 -21.71 -2.47 12.83
CA GLY A 216 -20.30 -2.59 13.22
C GLY A 216 -19.34 -1.91 12.25
N CYS A 217 -19.72 -1.70 10.98
CA CYS A 217 -18.87 -1.03 9.99
C CYS A 217 -18.51 0.41 10.39
N SER A 218 -19.31 1.08 11.24
CA SER A 218 -18.99 2.43 11.71
C SER A 218 -17.74 2.50 12.61
N ALA A 219 -17.29 1.36 13.15
CA ALA A 219 -16.03 1.26 13.87
C ALA A 219 -14.81 1.20 12.93
N TYR A 220 -15.01 0.98 11.63
CA TYR A 220 -13.93 0.94 10.65
C TYR A 220 -13.50 2.38 10.28
N ALA A 221 -12.35 2.83 10.81
CA ALA A 221 -11.87 4.21 10.62
C ALA A 221 -11.21 4.44 9.24
N GLY A 222 -11.56 5.55 8.56
CA GLY A 222 -11.09 5.98 7.24
C GLY A 222 -12.24 6.21 6.25
N HIS A 223 -11.98 6.67 5.02
CA HIS A 223 -13.03 6.89 4.00
C HIS A 223 -13.63 5.61 3.41
N ASN A 224 -13.07 4.44 3.71
CA ASN A 224 -13.72 3.20 3.31
C ASN A 224 -14.76 2.79 4.35
N SER A 225 -16.01 3.23 4.16
CA SER A 225 -17.16 2.77 4.93
C SER A 225 -17.57 1.32 4.62
N GLN A 226 -16.95 0.72 3.60
CA GLN A 226 -17.18 -0.68 3.23
C GLN A 226 -16.28 -1.56 4.10
N CYS A 227 -16.84 -2.04 5.21
CA CYS A 227 -16.23 -3.10 6.01
C CYS A 227 -16.59 -4.51 5.49
N ASP A 228 -17.56 -4.59 4.58
CA ASP A 228 -18.01 -5.84 3.94
C ASP A 228 -17.10 -6.23 2.75
N GLY A 229 -17.24 -7.48 2.32
CA GLY A 229 -16.51 -8.07 1.21
C GLY A 229 -16.56 -7.23 -0.08
N LEU A 230 -15.38 -6.82 -0.55
CA LEU A 230 -15.18 -6.00 -1.73
C LEU A 230 -14.22 -6.68 -2.71
N VAL A 231 -14.59 -6.67 -3.99
CA VAL A 231 -13.69 -7.02 -5.09
C VAL A 231 -13.25 -5.75 -5.80
N THR A 232 -11.94 -5.52 -5.83
CA THR A 232 -11.31 -4.38 -6.52
C THR A 232 -10.51 -4.89 -7.72
N LEU A 233 -10.74 -4.26 -8.87
CA LEU A 233 -9.88 -4.38 -10.04
C LEU A 233 -9.01 -3.12 -10.13
N LYS A 234 -7.70 -3.32 -10.19
CA LYS A 234 -6.73 -2.24 -10.32
C LYS A 234 -5.82 -2.51 -11.51
N ALA A 235 -5.54 -1.46 -12.28
CA ALA A 235 -4.57 -1.48 -13.35
C ALA A 235 -3.52 -0.43 -13.00
N GLU A 236 -2.29 -0.87 -12.78
CA GLU A 236 -1.17 -0.01 -12.43
C GLU A 236 -0.17 0.00 -13.58
N HIS A 237 0.31 1.17 -13.94
CA HIS A 237 1.46 1.29 -14.81
C HIS A 237 2.53 1.99 -13.99
N ALA A 238 3.57 1.25 -13.62
CA ALA A 238 4.74 1.85 -13.02
C ALA A 238 5.30 2.85 -14.04
N PHE A 239 5.23 4.15 -13.71
CA PHE A 239 6.18 5.06 -14.29
C PHE A 239 7.50 4.66 -13.65
N TYR A 240 8.33 3.99 -14.48
CA TYR A 240 9.70 3.51 -14.26
C TYR A 240 9.93 2.37 -13.25
#